data_AF-A0A521FTM4-F1
#
_entry.id   AF-A0A521FTM4-F1
#
_cell.length_a   1.000
_cell.length_b   1.000
_cell.length_c   1.000
_cell.angle_alpha   90.00
_cell.angle_beta   90.00
_cell.angle_gamma   90.00
#
_symmetry.space_group_name_H-M   'P 1'
#
loop_
_entity.id
_entity.type
_entity.pdbx_description
1 polymer ?
#
loop_
_entity_poly.entity_id
_entity_poly.type
_entity_poly.pdbx_seq_one_letter_code
_entity_poly.pdbx_strand_id
1 'polypeptide(L)'
;MSLPPTGEQHVLRAGDAEAVVVEVGGGLRTYRAGGRDVVDGFGAGEMAPDVRGHVLAPWPNRLRDGEWSWEGTPLHTPVTEPERGTAIHGLVRHVAWRLLARSADSVVLEHLLHPQPGYPFALRLQVGYELSADGLRVTTTATNAGDSDLPYGEGHHPYLAAGPGLRVDDCTLTLPAATRLLTDDRLLPTGTEPVEGTPFDLRGGRPVGDLVVDDCFTDLARDADGTAEVRLVRPDGSGAAVWMDASYGYLQVFTGDVVEPPSRRRQGLAVEPMTCPPDAFRSGEALVRLAPGESTTGTWGIRPL
;
A
#
# COMPACT_ATOMS: atom_id res chain seq x y z
N MET A 1 -20.79 3.36 24.03
CA MET A 1 -19.57 3.75 23.30
C MET A 1 -19.97 3.94 21.84
N SER A 2 -19.48 4.97 21.15
CA SER A 2 -19.74 5.14 19.72
C SER A 2 -18.98 4.09 18.93
N LEU A 3 -19.57 3.59 17.85
CA LEU A 3 -18.88 2.71 16.91
C LEU A 3 -17.72 3.48 16.25
N PRO A 4 -16.47 2.96 16.26
CA PRO A 4 -15.37 3.56 15.50
C PRO A 4 -15.72 3.65 14.00
N PRO A 5 -15.34 4.74 13.29
CA PRO A 5 -15.58 4.84 11.84
C PRO A 5 -14.93 3.71 11.03
N THR A 6 -13.87 3.11 11.56
CA THR A 6 -13.17 1.99 10.94
C THR A 6 -13.59 0.61 11.47
N GLY A 7 -14.70 0.53 12.20
CA GLY A 7 -15.27 -0.73 12.71
C GLY A 7 -14.46 -1.34 13.86
N GLU A 8 -14.51 -2.66 14.00
CA GLU A 8 -13.74 -3.38 15.02
C GLU A 8 -12.24 -3.09 14.94
N GLN A 9 -11.58 -3.10 16.10
CA GLN A 9 -10.17 -2.77 16.27
C GLN A 9 -9.42 -4.02 16.77
N HIS A 10 -8.74 -4.70 15.85
CA HIS A 10 -7.99 -5.92 16.15
C HIS A 10 -6.59 -5.57 16.63
N VAL A 11 -6.43 -5.57 17.95
CA VAL A 11 -5.16 -5.29 18.61
C VAL A 11 -4.28 -6.55 18.64
N LEU A 12 -3.05 -6.43 18.13
CA LEU A 12 -2.01 -7.44 18.10
C LEU A 12 -0.87 -7.07 19.06
N ARG A 13 -0.22 -8.06 19.68
CA ARG A 13 0.87 -7.90 20.65
C ARG A 13 1.95 -8.94 20.48
N ALA A 14 3.20 -8.50 20.41
CA ALA A 14 4.37 -9.38 20.53
C ALA A 14 5.48 -8.62 21.27
N GLY A 15 5.83 -9.06 22.48
CA GLY A 15 6.81 -8.36 23.31
C GLY A 15 6.38 -6.91 23.63
N ASP A 16 7.20 -5.95 23.23
CA ASP A 16 6.96 -4.51 23.37
C ASP A 16 6.29 -3.87 22.12
N ALA A 17 5.95 -4.69 21.13
CA ALA A 17 5.28 -4.27 19.91
C ALA A 17 3.76 -4.40 20.02
N GLU A 18 3.06 -3.40 19.47
CA GLU A 18 1.61 -3.35 19.34
C GLU A 18 1.23 -2.87 17.94
N ALA A 19 0.37 -3.61 17.26
CA ALA A 19 -0.26 -3.18 16.01
C ALA A 19 -1.79 -3.21 16.15
N VAL A 20 -2.49 -2.34 15.42
CA VAL A 20 -3.95 -2.36 15.34
C VAL A 20 -4.38 -2.44 13.89
N VAL A 21 -5.13 -3.49 13.58
CA VAL A 21 -5.77 -3.72 12.27
C VAL A 21 -7.27 -3.43 12.40
N VAL A 22 -7.88 -2.84 11.38
CA VAL A 22 -9.27 -2.39 11.42
C VAL A 22 -10.18 -3.21 10.51
N GLU A 23 -11.44 -3.39 10.92
CA GLU A 23 -12.46 -4.12 10.16
C GLU A 23 -12.79 -3.44 8.82
N VAL A 24 -13.03 -2.13 8.82
CA VAL A 24 -13.36 -1.38 7.59
C VAL A 24 -12.07 -1.06 6.85
N GLY A 25 -11.98 -1.52 5.60
CA GLY A 25 -10.79 -1.42 4.76
C GLY A 25 -9.73 -2.48 5.05
N GLY A 26 -9.90 -3.31 6.10
CA GLY A 26 -8.99 -4.40 6.45
C GLY A 26 -7.58 -3.93 6.83
N GLY A 27 -7.39 -2.63 7.08
CA GLY A 27 -6.10 -1.96 7.03
C GLY A 27 -5.33 -1.85 8.36
N LEU A 28 -4.07 -1.43 8.29
CA LEU A 28 -3.20 -1.18 9.45
C LEU A 28 -3.38 0.25 9.98
N ARG A 29 -4.01 0.42 11.13
CA ARG A 29 -4.24 1.75 11.74
C ARG A 29 -3.03 2.27 12.51
N THR A 30 -2.44 1.45 13.37
CA THR A 30 -1.26 1.83 14.17
C THR A 30 -0.28 0.68 14.24
N TYR A 31 1.00 1.01 14.37
CA TYR A 31 2.06 0.07 14.69
C TYR A 31 3.15 0.79 15.51
N ARG A 32 3.38 0.28 16.72
CA ARG A 32 4.36 0.77 17.69
C ARG A 32 5.28 -0.36 18.12
N ALA A 33 6.55 -0.06 18.34
CA ALA A 33 7.55 -0.98 18.88
C ALA A 33 8.60 -0.17 19.65
N GLY A 34 9.17 -0.69 20.75
CA GLY A 34 10.17 0.07 21.53
C GLY A 34 9.68 1.41 22.05
N GLY A 35 8.38 1.54 22.34
CA GLY A 35 7.77 2.79 22.83
C GLY A 35 7.59 3.91 21.78
N ARG A 36 7.90 3.67 20.51
CA ARG A 36 7.81 4.64 19.41
C ARG A 36 6.82 4.21 18.33
N ASP A 37 6.29 5.19 17.60
CA ASP A 37 5.50 4.93 16.39
C ASP A 37 6.43 4.48 15.25
N VAL A 38 6.10 3.34 14.66
CA VAL A 38 6.72 2.78 13.45
C VAL A 38 5.98 3.30 12.22
N VAL A 39 4.65 3.42 12.32
CA VAL A 39 3.80 4.00 11.28
C VAL A 39 3.11 5.28 11.75
N ASP A 40 2.97 6.25 10.84
CA ASP A 40 2.17 7.47 11.05
C ASP A 40 0.69 7.12 10.83
N GLY A 41 0.08 6.61 11.90
CA GLY A 41 -1.29 6.09 11.92
C GLY A 41 -2.39 7.15 12.09
N PHE A 42 -3.52 6.74 12.66
CA PHE A 42 -4.63 7.65 12.99
C PHE A 42 -5.42 7.17 14.22
N GLY A 43 -6.20 8.08 14.80
CA GLY A 43 -6.99 7.83 15.99
C GLY A 43 -8.17 6.89 15.75
N ALA A 44 -8.58 6.15 16.78
CA ALA A 44 -9.68 5.18 16.66
C ALA A 44 -11.05 5.83 16.34
N GLY A 45 -11.21 7.12 16.63
CA GLY A 45 -12.43 7.87 16.33
C GLY A 45 -12.45 8.51 14.94
N GLU A 46 -11.43 8.28 14.11
CA GLU A 46 -11.28 8.90 12.79
C GLU A 46 -11.59 7.88 11.69
N MET A 47 -12.11 8.36 10.55
CA MET A 47 -11.93 7.63 9.29
C MET A 47 -10.44 7.59 8.96
N ALA A 48 -9.98 6.57 8.24
CA ALA A 48 -8.59 6.52 7.77
C ALA A 48 -8.31 7.72 6.85
N PRO A 49 -7.52 8.72 7.28
CA PRO A 49 -7.22 9.89 6.48
C PRO A 49 -6.10 9.56 5.50
N ASP A 50 -6.08 10.22 4.34
CA ASP A 50 -5.02 10.08 3.33
C ASP A 50 -4.66 8.61 3.01
N VAL A 51 -5.68 7.75 2.96
CA VAL A 51 -5.54 6.33 2.58
C VAL A 51 -4.68 5.49 3.55
N ARG A 52 -4.31 6.03 4.72
CA ARG A 52 -3.39 5.38 5.68
C ARG A 52 -3.79 3.95 6.03
N GLY A 53 -2.89 3.03 5.71
CA GLY A 53 -2.98 1.63 6.08
C GLY A 53 -3.96 0.80 5.25
N HIS A 54 -4.65 1.39 4.26
CA HIS A 54 -5.62 0.65 3.46
C HIS A 54 -4.98 -0.43 2.59
N VAL A 55 -5.79 -1.46 2.31
CA VAL A 55 -5.59 -2.39 1.21
C VAL A 55 -6.21 -1.78 -0.06
N LEU A 56 -5.48 -1.82 -1.17
CA LEU A 56 -5.81 -1.15 -2.43
C LEU A 56 -6.04 -2.22 -3.51
N ALA A 57 -7.29 -2.65 -3.72
CA ALA A 57 -7.62 -3.72 -4.67
C ALA A 57 -9.02 -3.49 -5.28
N PRO A 58 -9.29 -3.91 -6.53
CA PRO A 58 -8.48 -4.77 -7.38
C PRO A 58 -7.50 -4.03 -8.30
N TRP A 59 -7.22 -2.75 -8.04
CA TRP A 59 -6.08 -2.02 -8.60
C TRP A 59 -5.52 -1.08 -7.54
N PRO A 60 -4.17 -0.96 -7.42
CA PRO A 60 -3.56 -0.22 -6.32
C PRO A 60 -3.64 1.29 -6.49
N ASN A 61 -3.44 1.81 -7.70
CA ASN A 61 -3.27 3.24 -7.92
C ASN A 61 -4.35 3.78 -8.87
N ARG A 62 -4.03 4.70 -9.77
CA ARG A 62 -5.02 5.34 -10.67
C ARG A 62 -5.41 4.44 -11.82
N LEU A 63 -6.65 4.62 -12.29
CA LEU A 63 -7.20 4.10 -13.53
C LEU A 63 -7.78 5.29 -14.31
N ARG A 64 -7.23 5.55 -15.50
CA ARG A 64 -7.59 6.69 -16.35
C ARG A 64 -9.08 6.65 -16.70
N ASP A 65 -9.78 7.73 -16.35
CA ASP A 65 -11.20 7.97 -16.65
C ASP A 65 -12.16 6.89 -16.10
N GLY A 66 -11.65 5.98 -15.25
CA GLY A 66 -12.38 4.78 -14.84
C GLY A 66 -12.63 3.78 -15.98
N GLU A 67 -12.03 3.97 -17.15
CA GLU A 67 -12.33 3.22 -18.36
C GLU A 67 -11.28 2.17 -18.67
N TRP A 68 -11.70 0.97 -19.02
CA TRP A 68 -10.80 -0.11 -19.43
C TRP A 68 -11.53 -1.15 -20.28
N SER A 69 -10.84 -2.20 -20.73
CA SER A 69 -11.47 -3.28 -21.49
C SER A 69 -10.96 -4.64 -21.05
N TRP A 70 -11.86 -5.63 -21.01
CA TRP A 70 -11.55 -7.02 -20.74
C TRP A 70 -12.07 -7.90 -21.86
N GLU A 71 -11.18 -8.63 -22.51
CA GLU A 71 -11.52 -9.52 -23.64
C GLU A 71 -12.39 -8.84 -24.72
N GLY A 72 -12.07 -7.57 -25.03
CA GLY A 72 -12.80 -6.76 -26.00
C GLY A 72 -14.10 -6.13 -25.49
N THR A 73 -14.50 -6.40 -24.25
CA THR A 73 -15.68 -5.78 -23.62
C THR A 73 -15.26 -4.50 -22.89
N PRO A 74 -15.82 -3.32 -23.24
CA PRO A 74 -15.55 -2.08 -22.52
C PRO A 74 -16.19 -2.10 -21.13
N LEU A 75 -15.45 -1.63 -20.12
CA LEU A 75 -15.86 -1.56 -18.73
C LEU A 75 -15.56 -0.16 -18.18
N HIS A 76 -16.41 0.30 -17.24
CA HIS A 76 -16.31 1.63 -16.65
C HIS A 76 -16.58 1.60 -15.15
N THR A 77 -15.59 1.94 -14.34
CA THR A 77 -15.69 2.12 -12.88
C THR A 77 -16.00 3.57 -12.53
N PRO A 78 -16.63 3.86 -11.38
CA PRO A 78 -16.83 5.24 -10.93
C PRO A 78 -15.50 6.02 -10.83
N VAL A 79 -15.49 7.28 -11.27
CA VAL A 79 -14.40 8.22 -11.01
C VAL A 79 -14.44 8.63 -9.54
N THR A 80 -13.47 8.16 -8.76
CA THR A 80 -13.38 8.39 -7.30
C THR A 80 -12.38 9.49 -6.93
N GLU A 81 -11.61 10.01 -7.89
CA GLU A 81 -10.74 11.18 -7.77
C GLU A 81 -11.15 12.21 -8.82
N PRO A 82 -12.24 12.97 -8.59
CA PRO A 82 -12.83 13.87 -9.60
C PRO A 82 -11.85 14.95 -10.10
N GLU A 83 -10.97 15.44 -9.23
CA GLU A 83 -10.00 16.50 -9.54
C GLU A 83 -9.00 16.06 -10.61
N ARG A 84 -8.72 14.76 -10.71
CA ARG A 84 -7.82 14.16 -11.72
C ARG A 84 -8.56 13.33 -12.76
N GLY A 85 -9.88 13.20 -12.64
CA GLY A 85 -10.70 12.37 -13.50
C GLY A 85 -10.27 10.90 -13.49
N THR A 86 -9.85 10.35 -12.35
CA THR A 86 -9.42 8.94 -12.27
C THR A 86 -10.26 8.13 -11.28
N ALA A 87 -10.28 6.81 -11.45
CA ALA A 87 -10.66 5.88 -10.40
C ALA A 87 -9.39 5.47 -9.65
N ILE A 88 -9.32 5.70 -8.35
CA ILE A 88 -8.09 5.51 -7.56
C ILE A 88 -8.32 4.49 -6.45
N HIS A 89 -7.32 3.65 -6.18
CA HIS A 89 -7.25 2.77 -5.00
C HIS A 89 -8.38 1.75 -4.87
N GLY A 90 -8.83 1.19 -6.00
CA GLY A 90 -9.73 0.05 -6.01
C GLY A 90 -11.08 0.28 -5.32
N LEU A 91 -11.63 -0.80 -4.77
CA LEU A 91 -13.02 -0.93 -4.35
C LEU A 91 -13.18 -1.39 -2.89
N VAL A 92 -12.07 -1.71 -2.19
CA VAL A 92 -12.11 -2.42 -0.90
C VAL A 92 -11.69 -1.60 0.32
N ARG A 93 -11.32 -0.32 0.14
CA ARG A 93 -10.80 0.53 1.22
C ARG A 93 -11.86 1.05 2.21
N HIS A 94 -13.14 0.99 1.87
CA HIS A 94 -14.24 1.53 2.70
C HIS A 94 -15.34 0.51 3.01
N VAL A 95 -15.05 -0.78 2.83
CA VAL A 95 -15.98 -1.88 3.08
C VAL A 95 -15.53 -2.68 4.28
N ALA A 96 -16.46 -3.34 4.97
CA ALA A 96 -16.14 -4.23 6.08
C ALA A 96 -15.48 -5.52 5.59
N TRP A 97 -14.44 -5.95 6.31
CA TRP A 97 -13.79 -7.25 6.14
C TRP A 97 -14.20 -8.16 7.29
N ARG A 98 -14.58 -9.40 6.95
CA ARG A 98 -15.00 -10.41 7.92
C ARG A 98 -13.77 -11.01 8.62
N LEU A 99 -13.81 -11.04 9.95
CA LEU A 99 -12.83 -11.77 10.74
C LEU A 99 -12.88 -13.28 10.44
N LEU A 100 -11.74 -13.89 10.09
CA LEU A 100 -11.60 -15.33 9.91
C LEU A 100 -10.90 -16.02 11.08
N ALA A 101 -9.80 -15.43 11.54
CA ALA A 101 -8.97 -15.98 12.60
C ALA A 101 -8.29 -14.87 13.39
N ARG A 102 -8.04 -15.12 14.67
CA ARG A 102 -7.34 -14.19 15.57
C ARG A 102 -6.59 -14.93 16.66
N SER A 103 -5.38 -14.48 16.95
CA SER A 103 -4.59 -14.79 18.15
C SER A 103 -4.22 -13.50 18.88
N ALA A 104 -3.28 -13.58 19.84
CA ALA A 104 -2.75 -12.41 20.52
C ALA A 104 -1.87 -11.55 19.59
N ASP A 105 -1.20 -12.17 18.62
CA ASP A 105 -0.16 -11.63 17.75
C ASP A 105 -0.55 -11.64 16.27
N SER A 106 -1.68 -12.24 15.88
CA SER A 106 -2.12 -12.29 14.49
C SER A 106 -3.63 -12.08 14.31
N VAL A 107 -4.01 -11.64 13.10
CA VAL A 107 -5.40 -11.59 12.64
C VAL A 107 -5.46 -11.88 11.14
N VAL A 108 -6.50 -12.59 10.70
CA VAL A 108 -6.82 -12.81 9.29
C VAL A 108 -8.22 -12.29 9.01
N LEU A 109 -8.31 -11.38 8.03
CA LEU A 109 -9.55 -10.76 7.57
C LEU A 109 -9.85 -11.18 6.13
N GLU A 110 -11.13 -11.29 5.76
CA GLU A 110 -11.57 -11.63 4.41
C GLU A 110 -12.62 -10.65 3.89
N HIS A 111 -12.50 -10.28 2.62
CA HIS A 111 -13.56 -9.62 1.88
C HIS A 111 -13.86 -10.37 0.59
N LEU A 112 -15.13 -10.73 0.38
CA LEU A 112 -15.62 -11.22 -0.91
C LEU A 112 -16.18 -10.03 -1.69
N LEU A 113 -15.40 -9.55 -2.65
CA LEU A 113 -15.84 -8.55 -3.61
C LEU A 113 -16.77 -9.22 -4.62
N HIS A 114 -18.06 -8.90 -4.55
CA HIS A 114 -19.03 -9.35 -5.53
C HIS A 114 -18.95 -8.50 -6.82
N PRO A 115 -19.36 -9.06 -7.97
CA PRO A 115 -19.46 -8.32 -9.22
C PRO A 115 -20.24 -7.01 -9.04
N GLN A 116 -19.69 -5.92 -9.56
CA GLN A 116 -20.32 -4.60 -9.52
C GLN A 116 -20.01 -3.80 -10.80
N PRO A 117 -20.71 -2.68 -11.07
CA PRO A 117 -20.44 -1.87 -12.26
C PRO A 117 -18.96 -1.51 -12.39
N GLY A 118 -18.38 -1.79 -13.57
CA GLY A 118 -16.98 -1.54 -13.87
C GLY A 118 -16.01 -2.64 -13.42
N TYR A 119 -16.41 -3.57 -12.57
CA TYR A 119 -15.63 -4.75 -12.19
C TYR A 119 -16.57 -5.96 -11.98
N PRO A 120 -16.98 -6.65 -13.07
CA PRO A 120 -17.98 -7.71 -13.03
C PRO A 120 -17.43 -9.07 -12.58
N PHE A 121 -16.47 -9.11 -11.65
CA PHE A 121 -15.81 -10.34 -11.20
C PHE A 121 -16.02 -10.58 -9.71
N ALA A 122 -16.08 -11.86 -9.33
CA ALA A 122 -16.11 -12.27 -7.93
C ALA A 122 -14.69 -12.55 -7.44
N LEU A 123 -14.15 -11.66 -6.62
CA LEU A 123 -12.79 -11.73 -6.09
C LEU A 123 -12.84 -11.92 -4.57
N ARG A 124 -12.26 -13.00 -4.06
CA ARG A 124 -12.06 -13.18 -2.63
C ARG A 124 -10.66 -12.69 -2.26
N LEU A 125 -10.59 -11.77 -1.30
CA LEU A 125 -9.35 -11.27 -0.73
C LEU A 125 -9.26 -11.72 0.72
N GLN A 126 -8.09 -12.24 1.11
CA GLN A 126 -7.73 -12.51 2.49
C GLN A 126 -6.47 -11.74 2.81
N VAL A 127 -6.47 -10.97 3.89
CA VAL A 127 -5.28 -10.27 4.41
C VAL A 127 -4.99 -10.76 5.81
N GLY A 128 -3.79 -11.31 5.98
CA GLY A 128 -3.26 -11.76 7.26
C GLY A 128 -2.21 -10.78 7.78
N TYR A 129 -2.30 -10.44 9.05
CA TYR A 129 -1.31 -9.64 9.78
C TYR A 129 -0.73 -10.49 10.90
N GLU A 130 0.59 -10.62 10.95
CA GLU A 130 1.32 -11.36 11.98
C GLU A 130 2.40 -10.47 12.57
N LEU A 131 2.32 -10.23 13.88
CA LEU A 131 3.27 -9.41 14.62
C LEU A 131 4.23 -10.31 15.39
N SER A 132 5.53 -10.08 15.24
CA SER A 132 6.58 -10.83 15.91
C SER A 132 7.64 -9.89 16.49
N ALA A 133 8.67 -10.45 17.12
CA ALA A 133 9.84 -9.68 17.55
C ALA A 133 10.60 -9.03 16.38
N ASP A 134 10.53 -9.63 15.18
CA ASP A 134 11.25 -9.15 13.99
C ASP A 134 10.49 -8.05 13.23
N GLY A 135 9.20 -7.86 13.52
CA GLY A 135 8.35 -6.89 12.83
C GLY A 135 6.94 -7.39 12.56
N LEU A 136 6.21 -6.61 11.77
CA LEU A 136 4.90 -6.95 11.23
C LEU A 136 5.07 -7.59 9.84
N ARG A 137 4.51 -8.79 9.64
CA ARG A 137 4.34 -9.44 8.34
C ARG A 137 2.89 -9.29 7.89
N VAL A 138 2.69 -9.01 6.60
CA VAL A 138 1.38 -8.90 5.97
C VAL A 138 1.35 -9.81 4.75
N THR A 139 0.38 -10.70 4.69
CA THR A 139 0.19 -11.64 3.59
C THR A 139 -1.18 -11.45 2.99
N THR A 140 -1.22 -11.15 1.69
CA THR A 140 -2.47 -10.96 0.93
C THR A 140 -2.65 -12.12 -0.03
N THR A 141 -3.80 -12.79 0.03
CA THR A 141 -4.19 -13.83 -0.93
C THR A 141 -5.43 -13.39 -1.69
N ALA A 142 -5.34 -13.41 -3.01
CA ALA A 142 -6.45 -13.19 -3.92
C ALA A 142 -6.85 -14.50 -4.58
N THR A 143 -8.13 -14.83 -4.53
CA THR A 143 -8.71 -16.01 -5.16
C THR A 143 -9.83 -15.60 -6.09
N ASN A 144 -9.80 -16.10 -7.32
CA ASN A 144 -10.96 -15.99 -8.20
C ASN A 144 -12.10 -16.88 -7.68
N ALA A 145 -13.17 -16.24 -7.22
CA ALA A 145 -14.35 -16.90 -6.67
C ALA A 145 -15.50 -17.01 -7.70
N GLY A 146 -15.26 -16.60 -8.94
CA GLY A 146 -16.20 -16.67 -10.06
C GLY A 146 -15.99 -17.88 -10.96
N ASP A 147 -16.58 -17.81 -12.14
CA ASP A 147 -16.61 -18.85 -13.17
C ASP A 147 -15.92 -18.44 -14.48
N SER A 148 -15.31 -17.25 -14.51
CA SER A 148 -14.52 -16.71 -15.63
C SER A 148 -13.20 -16.13 -15.14
N ASP A 149 -12.21 -16.06 -16.03
CA ASP A 149 -10.93 -15.43 -15.74
C ASP A 149 -11.12 -13.97 -15.32
N LEU A 150 -10.42 -13.53 -14.26
CA LEU A 150 -10.49 -12.15 -13.79
C LEU A 150 -9.11 -11.46 -13.83
N PRO A 151 -9.09 -10.13 -14.05
CA PRO A 151 -7.91 -9.30 -13.85
C PRO A 151 -7.79 -8.81 -12.40
N TYR A 152 -6.56 -8.77 -11.90
CA TYR A 152 -6.24 -8.42 -10.52
C TYR A 152 -4.91 -7.67 -10.43
N GLY A 153 -4.90 -6.64 -9.58
CA GLY A 153 -3.71 -6.04 -9.02
C GLY A 153 -4.01 -5.53 -7.62
N GLU A 154 -2.97 -5.33 -6.81
CA GLU A 154 -3.15 -4.85 -5.45
C GLU A 154 -1.97 -4.00 -4.98
N GLY A 155 -2.18 -3.30 -3.88
CA GLY A 155 -1.13 -2.68 -3.09
C GLY A 155 -1.60 -2.35 -1.69
N HIS A 156 -0.68 -1.82 -0.90
CA HIS A 156 -0.92 -1.44 0.49
C HIS A 156 -0.36 -0.06 0.79
N HIS A 157 -0.99 0.67 1.72
CA HIS A 157 -0.66 2.09 1.92
C HIS A 157 -0.08 2.45 3.31
N PRO A 158 0.97 1.77 3.81
CA PRO A 158 1.57 2.13 5.09
C PRO A 158 2.34 3.45 4.98
N TYR A 159 2.20 4.30 6.00
CA TYR A 159 3.05 5.48 6.17
C TYR A 159 4.09 5.21 7.25
N LEU A 160 5.37 5.19 6.92
CA LEU A 160 6.44 5.11 7.92
C LEU A 160 6.53 6.43 8.69
N ALA A 161 6.59 6.36 10.02
CA ALA A 161 6.64 7.55 10.87
C ALA A 161 8.03 8.20 10.90
N ALA A 162 8.10 9.49 10.55
CA ALA A 162 9.33 10.28 10.73
C ALA A 162 9.72 10.36 12.21
N GLY A 163 8.74 10.39 13.12
CA GLY A 163 8.93 10.36 14.57
C GLY A 163 8.64 11.71 15.25
N PRO A 164 8.58 11.72 16.59
CA PRO A 164 8.21 12.92 17.36
C PRO A 164 9.18 14.07 17.12
N GLY A 165 8.65 15.24 16.78
CA GLY A 165 9.44 16.46 16.53
C GLY A 165 10.19 16.47 15.20
N LEU A 166 10.08 15.41 14.39
CA LEU A 166 10.71 15.30 13.08
C LEU A 166 9.67 15.43 11.95
N ARG A 167 10.21 15.62 10.75
CA ARG A 167 9.53 15.46 9.47
C ARG A 167 10.31 14.48 8.59
N VAL A 168 9.69 14.03 7.51
CA VAL A 168 10.32 13.18 6.50
C VAL A 168 11.60 13.83 5.96
N ASP A 169 11.64 15.16 5.91
CA ASP A 169 12.78 16.00 5.54
C ASP A 169 14.05 15.67 6.33
N ASP A 170 13.90 15.37 7.62
CA ASP A 170 15.00 15.07 8.54
C ASP A 170 15.54 13.63 8.40
N CYS A 171 14.82 12.79 7.66
CA CYS A 171 15.13 11.37 7.53
C CYS A 171 15.99 11.09 6.28
N THR A 172 16.75 10.01 6.35
CA THR A 172 17.42 9.40 5.20
C THR A 172 16.52 8.32 4.61
N LEU A 173 16.22 8.44 3.32
CA LEU A 173 15.47 7.44 2.56
C LEU A 173 16.43 6.62 1.71
N THR A 174 16.35 5.29 1.82
CA THR A 174 16.99 4.32 0.92
C THR A 174 15.91 3.55 0.20
N LEU A 175 15.93 3.55 -1.13
CA LEU A 175 14.92 2.91 -2.00
C LEU A 175 15.64 2.14 -3.12
N PRO A 176 15.49 0.81 -3.21
CA PRO A 176 16.33 -0.03 -4.06
C PRO A 176 15.82 -0.12 -5.51
N ALA A 177 15.28 0.95 -6.10
CA ALA A 177 14.74 0.93 -7.47
C ALA A 177 15.70 1.54 -8.49
N ALA A 178 15.76 0.96 -9.69
CA ALA A 178 16.56 1.51 -10.79
C ALA A 178 15.75 2.39 -11.75
N THR A 179 14.41 2.27 -11.75
CA THR A 179 13.54 2.94 -12.72
C THR A 179 12.38 3.65 -12.03
N ARG A 180 12.09 4.87 -12.48
CA ARG A 180 10.95 5.68 -12.05
C ARG A 180 9.94 5.82 -13.19
N LEU A 181 8.65 5.76 -12.87
CA LEU A 181 7.56 6.05 -13.80
C LEU A 181 7.32 7.56 -13.82
N LEU A 182 7.30 8.14 -15.02
CA LEU A 182 6.95 9.54 -15.24
C LEU A 182 5.44 9.69 -15.36
N THR A 183 4.88 10.76 -14.82
CA THR A 183 3.43 11.02 -14.88
C THR A 183 3.06 12.34 -15.51
N ASP A 184 1.83 12.43 -16.04
CA ASP A 184 1.20 13.69 -16.45
C ASP A 184 0.67 14.49 -15.23
N ASP A 185 -0.02 15.60 -15.49
CA ASP A 185 -0.64 16.45 -14.48
C ASP A 185 -1.77 15.76 -13.70
N ARG A 186 -2.31 14.67 -14.25
CA ARG A 186 -3.31 13.80 -13.62
C ARG A 186 -2.66 12.66 -12.83
N LEU A 187 -1.33 12.64 -12.73
CA LEU A 187 -0.53 11.59 -12.12
C LEU A 187 -0.73 10.22 -12.80
N LEU A 188 -1.00 10.21 -14.10
CA LEU A 188 -1.08 8.98 -14.89
C LEU A 188 0.24 8.71 -15.62
N PRO A 189 0.69 7.45 -15.75
CA PRO A 189 1.96 7.13 -16.38
C PRO A 189 2.04 7.62 -17.83
N THR A 190 3.19 8.18 -18.20
CA THR A 190 3.53 8.66 -19.56
C THR A 190 4.80 8.04 -20.12
N GLY A 191 5.57 7.35 -19.27
CA GLY A 191 6.82 6.69 -19.64
C GLY A 191 7.64 6.34 -18.40
N THR A 192 8.90 6.00 -18.60
CA THR A 192 9.85 5.66 -17.54
C THR A 192 11.20 6.33 -17.78
N GLU A 193 11.97 6.49 -16.71
CA GLU A 193 13.37 6.92 -16.77
C GLU A 193 14.24 6.16 -15.76
N PRO A 194 15.54 5.95 -16.05
CA PRO A 194 16.47 5.47 -15.04
C PRO A 194 16.64 6.51 -13.94
N VAL A 195 16.76 6.08 -12.69
CA VAL A 195 17.00 7.00 -11.58
C VAL A 195 18.42 7.54 -11.54
N GLU A 196 19.38 6.83 -12.16
CA GLU A 196 20.81 7.17 -12.11
C GLU A 196 21.07 8.61 -12.60
N GLY A 197 21.79 9.38 -11.79
CA GLY A 197 22.11 10.78 -12.09
C GLY A 197 20.95 11.76 -11.87
N THR A 198 19.78 11.30 -11.42
CA THR A 198 18.64 12.15 -11.06
C THR A 198 18.58 12.37 -9.53
N PRO A 199 17.81 13.37 -9.04
CA PRO A 199 17.52 13.51 -7.61
C PRO A 199 16.82 12.29 -6.99
N PHE A 200 16.18 11.45 -7.82
CA PHE A 200 15.44 10.25 -7.44
C PHE A 200 16.33 9.01 -7.34
N ASP A 201 17.66 9.13 -7.53
CA ASP A 201 18.60 8.07 -7.18
C ASP A 201 18.73 7.95 -5.65
N LEU A 202 17.82 7.15 -5.08
CA LEU A 202 17.71 6.89 -3.65
C LEU A 202 18.37 5.56 -3.25
N ARG A 203 19.03 4.87 -4.20
CA ARG A 203 19.60 3.52 -3.99
C ARG A 203 20.71 3.50 -2.95
N GLY A 204 21.51 4.57 -2.89
CA GLY A 204 22.61 4.73 -1.92
C GLY A 204 22.19 5.28 -0.56
N GLY A 205 20.92 5.66 -0.38
CA GLY A 205 20.46 6.39 0.79
C GLY A 205 20.87 7.86 0.76
N ARG A 206 19.91 8.77 0.99
CA ARG A 206 20.20 10.20 1.16
C ARG A 206 19.15 10.88 2.04
N PRO A 207 19.48 12.01 2.69
CA PRO A 207 18.48 12.86 3.33
C PRO A 207 17.39 13.22 2.31
N VAL A 208 16.13 13.14 2.72
CA VAL A 208 15.01 13.51 1.87
C VAL A 208 15.04 15.03 1.63
N GLY A 209 15.23 15.84 2.68
CA GLY A 209 15.25 17.30 2.58
C GLY A 209 14.03 17.81 1.82
N ASP A 210 14.20 18.76 0.90
CA ASP A 210 13.11 19.36 0.13
C ASP A 210 12.61 18.48 -1.05
N LEU A 211 13.09 17.23 -1.17
CA LEU A 211 12.65 16.33 -2.24
C LEU A 211 11.14 16.04 -2.06
N VAL A 212 10.40 16.22 -3.14
CA VAL A 212 8.99 15.85 -3.26
C VAL A 212 8.92 14.60 -4.13
N VAL A 213 8.34 13.55 -3.59
CA VAL A 213 8.12 12.28 -4.29
C VAL A 213 6.64 11.96 -4.20
N ASP A 214 6.03 11.67 -5.34
CA ASP A 214 4.73 11.03 -5.48
C ASP A 214 4.77 10.16 -6.74
N ASP A 215 5.76 9.27 -6.76
CA ASP A 215 6.16 8.53 -7.95
C ASP A 215 6.12 7.02 -7.71
N CYS A 216 5.82 6.29 -8.78
CA CYS A 216 5.96 4.84 -8.82
C CYS A 216 7.35 4.46 -9.31
N PHE A 217 7.95 3.46 -8.68
CA PHE A 217 9.26 2.93 -8.98
C PHE A 217 9.18 1.42 -9.30
N THR A 218 10.12 0.93 -10.11
CA THR A 218 10.25 -0.48 -10.48
C THR A 218 11.73 -0.85 -10.65
N ASP A 219 12.00 -2.07 -11.14
CA ASP A 219 13.35 -2.66 -11.21
C ASP A 219 14.02 -2.68 -9.82
N LEU A 220 13.30 -3.25 -8.86
CA LEU A 220 13.71 -3.33 -7.47
C LEU A 220 14.87 -4.33 -7.30
N ALA A 221 16.00 -3.85 -6.79
CA ALA A 221 17.10 -4.69 -6.35
C ALA A 221 16.66 -5.52 -5.13
N ARG A 222 16.96 -6.82 -5.20
CA ARG A 222 16.55 -7.81 -4.20
C ARG A 222 17.78 -8.51 -3.64
N ASP A 223 17.68 -8.90 -2.39
CA ASP A 223 18.70 -9.71 -1.73
C ASP A 223 18.65 -11.18 -2.18
N ALA A 224 19.49 -12.02 -1.56
CA ALA A 224 19.57 -13.45 -1.87
C ALA A 224 18.26 -14.22 -1.56
N ASP A 225 17.42 -13.69 -0.67
CA ASP A 225 16.12 -14.26 -0.31
C ASP A 225 14.99 -13.71 -1.20
N GLY A 226 15.32 -12.90 -2.22
CA GLY A 226 14.36 -12.32 -3.16
C GLY A 226 13.59 -11.13 -2.59
N THR A 227 14.05 -10.54 -1.49
CA THR A 227 13.37 -9.44 -0.80
C THR A 227 13.94 -8.09 -1.22
N ALA A 228 13.06 -7.14 -1.55
CA ALA A 228 13.42 -5.72 -1.68
C ALA A 228 13.08 -4.99 -0.38
N GLU A 229 13.91 -4.02 0.05
CA GLU A 229 13.71 -3.28 1.30
C GLU A 229 13.91 -1.77 1.11
N VAL A 230 12.91 -1.00 1.54
CA VAL A 230 12.93 0.46 1.59
C VAL A 230 13.11 0.88 3.04
N ARG A 231 14.03 1.82 3.32
CA ARG A 231 14.35 2.23 4.70
C ARG A 231 14.17 3.73 4.87
N LEU A 232 13.44 4.13 5.91
CA LEU A 232 13.37 5.51 6.39
C LEU A 232 14.07 5.58 7.75
N VAL A 233 15.24 6.23 7.79
CA VAL A 233 16.14 6.27 8.95
C VAL A 233 16.26 7.69 9.48
N ARG A 234 16.06 7.87 10.77
CA ARG A 234 16.15 9.15 11.48
C ARG A 234 17.61 9.51 11.78
N PRO A 235 17.92 10.76 12.17
CA PRO A 235 19.29 11.16 12.51
C PRO A 235 19.93 10.36 13.65
N ASP A 236 19.13 9.79 14.56
CA ASP A 236 19.61 8.96 15.67
C ASP A 236 19.86 7.49 15.28
N GLY A 237 19.66 7.13 14.01
CA GLY A 237 19.81 5.78 13.48
C GLY A 237 18.57 4.89 13.63
N SER A 238 17.57 5.31 14.41
CA SER A 238 16.30 4.58 14.51
C SER A 238 15.42 4.85 13.29
N GLY A 239 14.50 3.94 12.99
CA GLY A 239 13.60 4.14 11.86
C GLY A 239 12.68 2.96 11.61
N ALA A 240 12.27 2.80 10.35
CA ALA A 240 11.50 1.66 9.92
C ALA A 240 11.90 1.27 8.50
N ALA A 241 11.71 -0.01 8.18
CA ALA A 241 11.87 -0.54 6.84
C ALA A 241 10.57 -1.20 6.38
N VAL A 242 10.20 -0.99 5.12
CA VAL A 242 9.20 -1.82 4.44
C VAL A 242 9.94 -2.79 3.55
N TRP A 243 9.69 -4.08 3.74
CA TRP A 243 10.24 -5.14 2.89
C TRP A 243 9.11 -5.82 2.11
N MET A 244 9.41 -6.34 0.93
CA MET A 244 8.44 -7.00 0.07
C MET A 244 9.07 -8.11 -0.76
N ASP A 245 8.34 -9.22 -0.92
CA ASP A 245 8.77 -10.34 -1.76
C ASP A 245 8.62 -10.03 -3.27
N ALA A 246 8.87 -11.03 -4.11
CA ALA A 246 8.86 -10.91 -5.55
C ALA A 246 7.47 -10.64 -6.17
N SER A 247 6.36 -10.82 -5.45
CA SER A 247 5.03 -10.51 -5.98
C SER A 247 4.82 -9.01 -6.14
N TYR A 248 5.52 -8.19 -5.36
CA TYR A 248 5.46 -6.73 -5.42
C TYR A 248 6.57 -6.18 -6.30
N GLY A 249 6.31 -6.09 -7.61
CA GLY A 249 7.26 -5.59 -8.60
C GLY A 249 7.35 -4.06 -8.66
N TYR A 250 6.35 -3.36 -8.11
CA TYR A 250 6.23 -1.90 -8.17
C TYR A 250 6.13 -1.31 -6.76
N LEU A 251 6.55 -0.06 -6.63
CA LEU A 251 6.59 0.64 -5.36
C LEU A 251 6.16 2.11 -5.55
N GLN A 252 5.04 2.53 -4.97
CA GLN A 252 4.72 3.96 -4.89
C GLN A 252 5.39 4.54 -3.64
N VAL A 253 6.05 5.68 -3.77
CA VAL A 253 6.56 6.44 -2.63
C VAL A 253 5.97 7.84 -2.66
N PHE A 254 5.40 8.24 -1.53
CA PHE A 254 4.79 9.55 -1.37
C PHE A 254 5.29 10.25 -0.09
N THR A 255 5.88 11.43 -0.25
CA THR A 255 6.48 12.22 0.85
C THR A 255 5.44 12.93 1.71
N GLY A 256 4.15 12.91 1.37
CA GLY A 256 3.09 13.46 2.22
C GLY A 256 2.85 14.96 2.04
N ASP A 257 3.21 15.54 0.90
CA ASP A 257 3.21 17.01 0.67
C ASP A 257 1.81 17.63 0.58
N VAL A 258 0.82 16.86 0.12
CA VAL A 258 -0.57 17.30 -0.06
C VAL A 258 -1.53 16.74 1.00
N VAL A 259 -0.98 16.09 2.03
CA VAL A 259 -1.75 15.56 3.17
C VAL A 259 -2.50 16.68 3.89
N GLU A 260 -3.73 16.38 4.32
CA GLU A 260 -4.56 17.28 5.11
C GLU A 260 -4.85 16.70 6.51
N PRO A 261 -4.92 17.54 7.57
CA PRO A 261 -4.64 18.97 7.59
C PRO A 261 -3.15 19.28 7.35
N PRO A 262 -2.74 20.53 7.01
CA PRO A 262 -1.36 20.84 6.64
C PRO A 262 -0.36 20.58 7.76
N SER A 263 -0.83 20.56 9.02
CA SER A 263 -0.03 20.19 10.18
C SER A 263 0.52 18.76 10.09
N ARG A 264 -0.15 17.84 9.37
CA ARG A 264 0.23 16.43 9.17
C ARG A 264 1.14 16.20 7.96
N ARG A 265 1.37 17.22 7.12
CA ARG A 265 2.24 17.08 5.94
C ARG A 265 3.63 16.62 6.35
N ARG A 266 4.14 15.65 5.59
CA ARG A 266 5.50 15.09 5.77
C ARG A 266 5.78 14.59 7.20
N GLN A 267 4.75 14.18 7.96
CA GLN A 267 4.93 13.47 9.24
C GLN A 267 5.20 11.97 9.06
N GLY A 268 4.79 11.43 7.92
CA GLY A 268 5.12 10.09 7.50
C GLY A 268 5.34 10.04 5.99
N LEU A 269 6.07 9.02 5.56
CA LEU A 269 6.36 8.72 4.17
C LEU A 269 5.61 7.45 3.79
N ALA A 270 4.71 7.52 2.80
CA ALA A 270 4.07 6.33 2.28
C ALA A 270 5.07 5.51 1.46
N VAL A 271 5.09 4.21 1.73
CA VAL A 271 5.87 3.23 0.99
C VAL A 271 4.91 2.12 0.63
N GLU A 272 4.48 2.08 -0.63
CA GLU A 272 3.35 1.25 -1.04
C GLU A 272 3.85 0.11 -1.94
N PRO A 273 4.02 -1.10 -1.42
CA PRO A 273 4.24 -2.27 -2.24
C PRO A 273 3.02 -2.46 -3.16
N MET A 274 3.25 -2.62 -4.47
CA MET A 274 2.22 -2.83 -5.47
C MET A 274 2.59 -3.99 -6.40
N THR A 275 1.61 -4.81 -6.77
CA THR A 275 1.82 -5.91 -7.73
C THR A 275 1.85 -5.43 -9.18
N CYS A 276 1.29 -4.26 -9.45
CA CYS A 276 1.21 -3.67 -10.80
C CYS A 276 1.34 -2.13 -10.73
N PRO A 277 1.70 -1.45 -11.83
CA PRO A 277 1.81 0.00 -11.87
C PRO A 277 0.42 0.67 -11.86
N PRO A 278 0.37 2.01 -11.71
CA PRO A 278 -0.82 2.77 -12.06
C PRO A 278 -1.27 2.48 -13.50
N ASP A 279 -2.57 2.55 -13.74
CA ASP A 279 -3.23 2.33 -15.04
C ASP A 279 -3.09 0.91 -15.63
N ALA A 280 -2.65 -0.07 -14.83
CA ALA A 280 -2.43 -1.47 -15.25
C ALA A 280 -3.66 -2.14 -15.89
N PHE A 281 -4.87 -1.77 -15.48
CA PHE A 281 -6.12 -2.30 -16.08
C PHE A 281 -6.30 -1.88 -17.55
N ARG A 282 -5.67 -0.77 -17.96
CA ARG A 282 -5.65 -0.31 -19.35
C ARG A 282 -4.41 -0.75 -20.10
N SER A 283 -3.23 -0.65 -19.47
CA SER A 283 -1.96 -1.01 -20.12
C SER A 283 -1.76 -2.53 -20.24
N GLY A 284 -2.39 -3.31 -19.36
CA GLY A 284 -2.13 -4.74 -19.18
C GLY A 284 -0.80 -5.04 -18.50
N GLU A 285 -0.03 -4.02 -18.13
CA GLU A 285 1.29 -4.17 -17.54
C GLU A 285 1.19 -4.77 -16.13
N ALA A 286 1.85 -5.91 -15.91
CA ALA A 286 1.87 -6.66 -14.66
C ALA A 286 0.47 -6.96 -14.06
N LEU A 287 -0.57 -6.91 -14.89
CA LEU A 287 -1.93 -7.23 -14.48
C LEU A 287 -2.06 -8.75 -14.34
N VAL A 288 -2.36 -9.22 -13.12
CA VAL A 288 -2.51 -10.65 -12.85
C VAL A 288 -3.84 -11.13 -13.45
N ARG A 289 -3.80 -12.23 -14.21
CA ARG A 289 -4.99 -12.98 -14.61
C ARG A 289 -5.13 -14.20 -13.71
N LEU A 290 -6.31 -14.38 -13.11
CA LEU A 290 -6.63 -15.56 -12.30
C LEU A 290 -7.75 -16.35 -12.98
N ALA A 291 -7.52 -17.62 -13.29
CA ALA A 291 -8.55 -18.54 -13.73
C ALA A 291 -9.53 -18.89 -12.59
N PRO A 292 -10.73 -19.43 -12.86
CA PRO A 292 -11.68 -19.83 -11.82
C PRO A 292 -11.06 -20.75 -10.75
N GLY A 293 -11.13 -20.34 -9.48
CA GLY A 293 -10.54 -21.04 -8.35
C GLY A 293 -9.03 -20.86 -8.18
N GLU A 294 -8.34 -20.23 -9.13
CA GLU A 294 -6.92 -19.89 -9.00
C GLU A 294 -6.71 -18.84 -7.92
N SER A 295 -5.56 -18.93 -7.25
CA SER A 295 -5.14 -17.96 -6.25
C SER A 295 -3.71 -17.51 -6.46
N THR A 296 -3.44 -16.27 -6.08
CA THR A 296 -2.08 -15.73 -5.92
C THR A 296 -1.92 -15.17 -4.51
N THR A 297 -0.69 -15.22 -4.00
CA THR A 297 -0.33 -14.74 -2.67
C THR A 297 0.91 -13.88 -2.75
N GLY A 298 0.86 -12.71 -2.10
CA GLY A 298 2.00 -11.82 -1.91
C GLY A 298 2.27 -11.56 -0.44
N THR A 299 3.54 -11.35 -0.09
CA THR A 299 3.95 -10.98 1.27
C THR A 299 4.88 -9.77 1.32
N TRP A 300 4.57 -8.87 2.25
CA TRP A 300 5.40 -7.73 2.62
C TRP A 300 5.42 -7.58 4.15
N GLY A 301 6.16 -6.61 4.66
CA GLY A 301 6.13 -6.31 6.08
C GLY A 301 6.87 -5.04 6.48
N ILE A 302 6.79 -4.72 7.76
CA ILE A 302 7.43 -3.55 8.37
C ILE A 302 8.34 -4.01 9.50
N ARG A 303 9.61 -3.60 9.45
CA ARG A 303 10.59 -3.85 10.52
C ARG A 303 10.97 -2.53 11.20
N PRO A 304 10.92 -2.44 12.53
CA PRO A 304 11.55 -1.35 13.26
C PRO A 304 13.08 -1.40 13.09
N LEU A 305 13.74 -0.26 12.85
CA LEU A 305 15.20 -0.09 12.77
C LEU A 305 15.75 0.61 14.00
#